data_AF-A0A7C1GP66-F1
#
_entry.id   AF-A0A7C1GP66-F1
#
_cell.length_a   1.000
_cell.length_b   1.000
_cell.length_c   1.000
_cell.angle_alpha   90.00
_cell.angle_beta   90.00
_cell.angle_gamma   90.00
#
_symmetry.space_group_name_H-M   'P 1'
#
loop_
_entity.id
_entity.type
_entity.pdbx_description
1 polymer ?
#
loop_
_entity_poly.entity_id
_entity_poly.type
_entity_poly.pdbx_seq_one_letter_code
_entity_poly.pdbx_strand_id
1 'polypeptide(L)'
;MKPLKFLDKIAIWILRLSFAGYLILANIGYFRSIVISDFQFYVVLAVVVLAVLFIVGGFTSNQGLTVISSIGIFLLLLYKALTPWPPVLTDNFLVLVVLASVALVFASRGN
;
A
#
# COMPACT_ATOMS: atom_id res chain seq x y z
N MET A 1 0.85 8.68 32.04
CA MET A 1 -0.48 9.10 31.54
C MET A 1 -1.03 8.01 30.66
N LYS A 2 -2.26 7.52 30.88
CA LYS A 2 -2.85 6.50 30.00
C LYS A 2 -3.16 7.17 28.65
N PRO A 3 -2.54 6.77 27.54
CA PRO A 3 -2.86 7.33 26.23
C PRO A 3 -4.34 7.08 25.92
N LEU A 4 -4.91 7.92 25.06
CA LEU A 4 -6.29 7.82 24.56
C LEU A 4 -6.47 6.51 23.77
N LYS A 5 -6.57 5.37 24.45
CA LYS A 5 -6.65 4.02 23.86
C LYS A 5 -7.79 3.87 22.85
N PHE A 6 -8.85 4.67 22.98
CA PHE A 6 -9.94 4.71 22.02
C PHE A 6 -9.51 5.26 20.65
N LEU A 7 -8.57 6.19 20.61
CA LEU A 7 -8.07 6.77 19.36
C LEU A 7 -7.19 5.82 18.57
N ASP A 8 -6.62 4.78 19.20
CA ASP A 8 -5.70 3.84 18.54
C ASP A 8 -6.42 3.08 17.41
N LYS A 9 -7.60 2.54 17.70
CA LYS A 9 -8.43 1.85 16.69
C LYS A 9 -8.83 2.78 15.55
N ILE A 10 -9.17 4.03 15.88
CA ILE A 10 -9.57 5.03 14.88
C ILE A 10 -8.36 5.40 14.00
N ALA A 11 -7.19 5.62 14.61
CA ALA A 11 -5.96 5.97 13.89
C ALA A 11 -5.52 4.86 12.93
N ILE A 12 -5.58 3.59 13.35
CA ILE A 12 -5.26 2.43 12.50
C ILE A 12 -6.20 2.37 11.29
N TRP A 13 -7.51 2.57 11.49
CA TRP A 13 -8.48 2.56 10.39
C TRP A 13 -8.30 3.74 9.43
N ILE A 14 -8.04 4.94 9.96
CA ILE A 14 -7.72 6.12 9.13
C ILE A 14 -6.47 5.86 8.31
N LEU A 15 -5.42 5.30 8.93
CA LEU A 15 -4.17 4.96 8.24
C LEU A 15 -4.42 3.90 7.16
N ARG A 16 -5.21 2.85 7.46
CA ARG A 16 -5.55 1.78 6.52
C ARG A 16 -6.30 2.31 5.31
N LEU A 17 -7.34 3.12 5.52
CA LEU A 17 -8.17 3.68 4.45
C LEU A 17 -7.42 4.73 3.63
N SER A 18 -6.63 5.61 4.27
CA SER A 18 -5.82 6.60 3.55
C SER A 18 -4.72 5.94 2.73
N PHE A 19 -4.03 4.94 3.29
CA PHE A 19 -3.00 4.16 2.60
C PHE A 19 -3.55 3.43 1.37
N ALA A 20 -4.60 2.62 1.56
CA ALA A 20 -5.19 1.86 0.47
C ALA A 20 -5.87 2.77 -0.56
N GLY A 21 -6.58 3.82 -0.10
CA GLY A 21 -7.19 4.82 -0.96
C GLY A 21 -6.18 5.55 -1.82
N TYR A 22 -5.03 5.95 -1.24
CA TYR A 22 -3.94 6.54 -2.01
C TYR A 22 -3.44 5.58 -3.09
N LEU A 23 -3.17 4.31 -2.75
CA LEU A 23 -2.69 3.32 -3.73
C LEU A 23 -3.68 3.11 -4.87
N ILE A 24 -4.98 3.07 -4.58
CA ILE A 24 -5.99 2.90 -5.63
C ILE A 24 -6.05 4.14 -6.52
N LEU A 25 -6.16 5.33 -5.94
CA LEU A 25 -6.31 6.58 -6.69
C LEU A 25 -5.06 6.94 -7.50
N ALA A 26 -3.86 6.73 -6.94
CA ALA A 26 -2.60 7.02 -7.62
C ALA A 26 -2.36 6.11 -8.84
N ASN A 27 -3.00 4.94 -8.88
CA ASN A 27 -2.82 3.95 -9.94
C ASN A 27 -4.03 3.88 -10.90
N ILE A 28 -5.14 4.57 -10.63
CA ILE A 28 -6.36 4.50 -11.45
C ILE A 28 -6.16 5.03 -12.88
N GLY A 29 -5.22 5.98 -13.06
CA GLY A 29 -4.90 6.57 -14.35
C GLY A 29 -4.39 5.55 -15.37
N TYR A 30 -3.67 4.51 -14.92
CA TYR A 30 -3.14 3.46 -15.80
C TYR A 30 -4.22 2.59 -16.44
N PHE A 31 -5.43 2.51 -15.86
CA PHE A 31 -6.53 1.74 -16.42
C PHE A 31 -7.27 2.46 -17.54
N ARG A 32 -6.99 3.75 -17.80
CA ARG A 32 -7.61 4.49 -18.92
C ARG A 32 -7.02 4.11 -20.27
N SER A 33 -5.77 3.67 -20.30
CA SER A 33 -5.06 3.21 -21.48
C SER A 33 -4.67 1.75 -21.30
N ILE A 34 -5.65 0.84 -21.35
CA ILE A 34 -5.42 -0.59 -21.15
C ILE A 34 -4.51 -1.12 -22.27
N VAL A 35 -3.21 -1.18 -21.99
CA VAL A 35 -2.20 -1.79 -22.86
C VAL A 35 -1.79 -3.10 -22.20
N ILE A 36 -2.44 -4.19 -22.61
CA ILE A 36 -2.29 -5.53 -22.01
C ILE A 36 -0.86 -6.08 -22.19
N SER A 37 -0.08 -5.54 -23.13
CA SER A 37 1.31 -5.90 -23.38
C SER A 37 2.32 -5.21 -22.46
N ASP A 38 1.91 -4.21 -21.65
CA ASP A 38 2.82 -3.45 -20.79
C ASP A 38 3.01 -4.14 -19.43
N PHE A 39 4.26 -4.42 -19.05
CA PHE A 39 4.58 -4.96 -17.73
C PHE A 39 4.12 -4.03 -16.60
N GLN A 40 4.19 -2.71 -16.80
CA GLN A 40 3.75 -1.73 -15.79
C GLN A 40 2.25 -1.84 -15.49
N PHE A 41 1.44 -2.23 -16.48
CA PHE A 41 0.01 -2.47 -16.27
C PHE A 41 -0.22 -3.58 -15.23
N TYR A 42 0.53 -4.69 -15.30
CA TYR A 42 0.41 -5.79 -14.34
C TYR A 42 0.91 -5.40 -12.94
N VAL A 43 1.97 -4.59 -12.85
CA VAL A 43 2.47 -4.07 -11.57
C VAL A 43 1.41 -3.19 -10.90
N VAL A 44 0.81 -2.28 -11.66
CA VAL A 44 -0.28 -1.40 -11.20
C VAL A 44 -1.50 -2.22 -10.80
N LEU A 45 -1.91 -3.19 -11.61
CA LEU A 45 -3.00 -4.11 -11.30
C LEU A 45 -2.75 -4.86 -9.98
N ALA A 46 -1.54 -5.40 -9.79
CA ALA A 46 -1.16 -6.10 -8.57
C ALA A 46 -1.24 -5.19 -7.34
N VAL A 47 -0.76 -3.93 -7.44
CA VAL A 47 -0.88 -2.95 -6.35
C VAL A 47 -2.34 -2.71 -5.98
N VAL A 48 -3.22 -2.51 -6.98
CA VAL A 48 -4.65 -2.24 -6.73
C VAL A 48 -5.35 -3.46 -6.12
N VAL A 49 -5.10 -4.66 -6.65
CA VAL A 49 -5.67 -5.90 -6.11
C VAL A 49 -5.23 -6.12 -4.66
N LEU A 50 -3.94 -5.94 -4.37
CA LEU A 50 -3.42 -6.08 -3.01
C LEU A 50 -3.97 -4.99 -2.07
N ALA A 51 -4.14 -3.76 -2.54
CA ALA A 51 -4.76 -2.69 -1.74
C ALA A 51 -6.22 -3.03 -1.39
N VAL A 52 -6.98 -3.62 -2.32
CA VAL A 52 -8.34 -4.11 -2.04
C VAL A 52 -8.31 -5.25 -1.03
N LEU A 53 -7.46 -6.26 -1.22
CA LEU A 53 -7.31 -7.37 -0.27
C LEU A 53 -6.89 -6.89 1.12
N PHE A 54 -6.05 -5.85 1.18
CA PHE A 54 -5.62 -5.22 2.42
C PHE A 54 -6.78 -4.54 3.17
N ILE A 55 -7.68 -3.88 2.46
CA ILE A 55 -8.92 -3.34 3.04
C ILE A 55 -9.82 -4.50 3.52
N VAL A 56 -10.04 -5.51 2.68
CA VAL A 56 -10.87 -6.68 3.02
C VAL A 56 -10.34 -7.38 4.28
N GLY A 57 -9.03 -7.61 4.38
CA GLY A 57 -8.40 -8.22 5.55
C GLY A 57 -8.66 -7.46 6.85
N GLY A 58 -8.81 -6.13 6.77
CA GLY A 58 -9.17 -5.29 7.91
C GLY A 58 -10.62 -5.47 8.33
N PHE A 59 -11.55 -5.46 7.37
CA PHE A 59 -12.98 -5.65 7.64
C PHE A 59 -13.30 -7.06 8.13
N THR A 60 -12.70 -8.08 7.55
CA THR A 60 -12.90 -9.47 7.96
C THR A 60 -12.09 -9.84 9.21
N SER A 61 -11.32 -8.90 9.77
CA SER A 61 -10.38 -9.14 10.88
C SER A 61 -9.43 -10.32 10.63
N ASN A 62 -9.10 -10.58 9.35
CA ASN A 62 -8.21 -11.67 8.97
C ASN A 62 -6.77 -11.16 8.94
N GLN A 63 -6.03 -11.47 10.00
CA GLN A 63 -4.63 -11.06 10.15
C GLN A 63 -3.76 -11.61 9.03
N GLY A 64 -3.94 -12.88 8.63
CA GLY A 64 -3.17 -13.49 7.55
C GLY A 64 -3.33 -12.74 6.23
N LEU A 65 -4.56 -12.36 5.88
CA LEU A 65 -4.83 -11.59 4.66
C LEU A 65 -4.19 -10.20 4.70
N THR A 66 -4.24 -9.51 5.86
CA THR A 66 -3.58 -8.21 6.04
C THR A 66 -2.06 -8.32 5.92
N VAL A 67 -1.45 -9.33 6.53
CA VAL A 67 0.01 -9.54 6.48
C VAL A 67 0.45 -9.85 5.05
N ILE A 68 -0.19 -10.79 4.38
CA ILE A 68 0.19 -11.18 3.02
C ILE A 68 0.02 -10.00 2.05
N SER A 69 -1.11 -9.29 2.13
CA SER A 69 -1.37 -8.14 1.26
C SER A 69 -0.40 -6.99 1.52
N SER A 70 -0.10 -6.67 2.79
CA SER A 70 0.84 -5.61 3.13
C SER A 70 2.29 -5.94 2.76
N ILE A 71 2.74 -7.19 2.90
CA ILE A 71 4.05 -7.63 2.40
C ILE A 71 4.11 -7.50 0.87
N GLY A 72 3.07 -7.92 0.15
CA GLY A 72 3.01 -7.77 -1.30
C GLY A 72 3.09 -6.29 -1.72
N ILE A 73 2.35 -5.41 -1.05
CA ILE A 73 2.39 -3.97 -1.30
C ILE A 73 3.78 -3.40 -1.01
N PHE A 74 4.39 -3.79 0.12
CA PHE A 74 5.74 -3.37 0.48
C PHE A 74 6.75 -3.66 -0.65
N LEU A 75 6.76 -4.90 -1.14
CA LEU A 75 7.68 -5.34 -2.19
C LEU A 75 7.43 -4.58 -3.51
N LEU A 76 6.17 -4.37 -3.90
CA LEU A 76 5.83 -3.63 -5.12
C LEU A 76 6.18 -2.15 -5.03
N LEU A 77 5.97 -1.51 -3.88
CA LEU A 77 6.36 -0.12 -3.67
C LEU A 77 7.87 0.05 -3.69
N LEU A 78 8.61 -0.88 -3.09
CA LEU A 78 10.06 -0.90 -3.12
C LEU A 78 10.56 -1.09 -4.56
N TYR A 79 9.96 -2.01 -5.32
CA TYR A 79 10.24 -2.17 -6.75
C TYR A 79 10.02 -0.87 -7.54
N LYS A 80 8.86 -0.21 -7.36
CA LYS A 80 8.54 1.06 -8.03
C LYS A 80 9.47 2.21 -7.62
N ALA A 81 9.96 2.21 -6.38
CA ALA A 81 10.88 3.22 -5.88
C ALA A 81 12.29 3.06 -6.47
N LEU A 82 12.72 1.82 -6.68
CA LEU A 82 14.08 1.49 -7.13
C LEU A 82 14.22 1.33 -8.65
N THR A 83 13.11 1.33 -9.40
CA THR A 83 13.11 1.06 -10.84
C THR A 83 12.43 2.17 -11.64
N PRO A 84 13.18 2.94 -12.45
CA PRO A 84 14.64 2.98 -12.54
C PRO A 84 15.28 3.55 -11.27
N TRP A 85 16.55 3.22 -11.02
CA TRP A 85 17.27 3.76 -9.86
C TRP A 85 17.32 5.29 -9.95
N PRO A 86 16.78 6.02 -8.97
CA PRO A 86 16.71 7.46 -9.06
C PRO A 86 18.12 8.06 -8.90
N PRO A 87 18.59 8.89 -9.85
CA PRO A 87 19.91 9.53 -9.75
C PRO A 87 19.96 10.59 -8.63
N VAL A 88 18.79 11.11 -8.22
CA VAL A 88 18.61 12.08 -7.14
C VAL A 88 17.37 11.69 -6.34
N LEU A 89 17.37 11.92 -5.03
CA LEU A 89 16.19 11.72 -4.19
C LEU A 89 15.06 12.66 -4.64
N THR A 90 13.99 12.09 -5.19
CA THR A 90 12.80 12.83 -5.64
C THR A 90 11.67 12.70 -4.63
N ASP A 91 10.71 13.63 -4.68
CA ASP A 91 9.51 13.57 -3.84
C ASP A 91 8.75 12.26 -4.03
N ASN A 92 8.65 11.77 -5.27
CA ASN A 92 8.00 10.51 -5.57
C ASN A 92 8.71 9.30 -4.92
N PHE A 93 10.04 9.30 -4.91
CA PHE A 93 10.81 8.27 -4.22
C PHE A 93 10.50 8.27 -2.71
N LEU A 94 10.53 9.45 -2.08
CA LEU A 94 10.22 9.58 -0.65
C LEU A 94 8.80 9.12 -0.33
N VAL A 95 7.81 9.49 -1.14
CA VAL A 95 6.43 9.05 -0.97
C VAL A 95 6.32 7.53 -1.04
N LEU A 96 6.96 6.89 -2.03
CA LEU A 96 6.94 5.43 -2.16
C LEU A 96 7.61 4.73 -0.97
N VAL A 97 8.72 5.26 -0.47
CA VAL A 97 9.43 4.73 0.70
C VAL A 97 8.58 4.87 1.98
N VAL A 98 7.94 6.02 2.19
CA VAL A 98 7.03 6.23 3.32
C VAL A 98 5.84 5.26 3.25
N LEU A 99 5.23 5.10 2.09
CA LEU A 99 4.15 4.13 1.88
C LEU A 99 4.62 2.69 2.11
N ALA A 100 5.83 2.34 1.67
CA ALA A 100 6.42 1.04 1.94
C ALA A 100 6.60 0.82 3.46
N SER A 101 7.07 1.83 4.19
CA SER A 101 7.18 1.73 5.65
C SER A 101 5.84 1.51 6.35
N VAL A 102 4.76 2.16 5.87
CA VAL A 102 3.40 1.97 6.38
C VAL A 102 2.94 0.54 6.13
N ALA A 103 3.20 -0.01 4.94
CA ALA A 103 2.92 -1.41 4.64
C ALA A 103 3.61 -2.36 5.62
N LEU A 104 4.87 -2.09 5.96
CA LEU A 104 5.64 -2.89 6.91
C LEU A 104 5.09 -2.80 8.36
N VAL A 105 4.56 -1.65 8.76
CA VAL A 105 3.83 -1.51 10.04
C VAL A 105 2.62 -2.44 10.11
N PHE A 106 1.85 -2.54 9.03
CA PHE A 106 0.72 -3.47 8.99
C PHE A 106 1.15 -4.94 8.87
N ALA A 107 2.24 -5.22 8.14
CA ALA A 107 2.80 -6.57 8.05
C ALA A 107 3.27 -7.09 9.41
N SER A 108 3.84 -6.22 10.24
CA SER A 108 4.35 -6.58 11.56
C SER A 108 3.27 -6.68 12.64
N ARG A 109 2.16 -5.95 12.50
CA ARG A 109 1.07 -5.92 13.49
C ARG A 109 -0.11 -6.83 13.16
N GLY A 110 -0.32 -7.20 11.89
CA GLY A 110 -1.40 -8.08 11.45
C GLY A 110 -2.79 -7.44 11.41
N ASN A 111 -3.11 -6.50 12.29
CA ASN A 111 -4.22 -5.54 12.16
C ASN A 111 -4.05 -4.38 13.14
#